data_AF-A0A2M9PGB5-F1
#
_entry.id   AF-A0A2M9PGB5-F1
#
_cell.length_a   1.000
_cell.length_b   1.000
_cell.length_c   1.000
_cell.angle_alpha   90.00
_cell.angle_beta   90.00
_cell.angle_gamma   90.00
#
_symmetry.space_group_name_H-M   'P 1'
#
loop_
_entity.id
_entity.type
_entity.pdbx_description
1 polymer ?
#
loop_
_entity_poly.entity_id
_entity_poly.type
_entity_poly.pdbx_seq_one_letter_code
_entity_poly.pdbx_strand_id
1 'polypeptide(L)'
;VYQGSHGDRGAHRADVILPGAAWTEETGIFVNTEGRPQIANRAGFPPGDARENWAILRALSATLGQALPFDSIHELRAKMFAGAAHLGRIDAVPENPWTPVPSGDISGADFGGAMQDHYQTNPILRASQVMAELSRLAAGRVQMMAAE
;
A
#
# COMPACT_ATOMS: atom_id res chain seq x y z
N VAL A 1 -12.89 10.12 6.72
CA VAL A 1 -12.80 9.80 5.28
C VAL A 1 -11.91 8.58 5.10
N TYR A 2 -12.37 7.56 4.37
CA TYR A 2 -11.56 6.41 3.96
C TYR A 2 -11.50 6.35 2.43
N GLN A 3 -10.30 6.30 1.87
CA GLN A 3 -10.07 6.03 0.44
C GLN A 3 -9.38 4.67 0.31
N GLY A 4 -10.00 3.74 -0.41
CA GLY A 4 -9.45 2.40 -0.61
C GLY A 4 -10.37 1.51 -1.43
N SER A 5 -9.86 0.33 -1.79
CA SER A 5 -10.58 -0.64 -2.65
C SER A 5 -11.40 -1.67 -1.87
N HIS A 6 -11.03 -1.94 -0.61
CA HIS A 6 -11.69 -2.94 0.23
C HIS A 6 -12.22 -2.31 1.51
N GLY A 7 -13.37 -2.79 1.98
CA GLY A 7 -13.92 -2.41 3.28
C GLY A 7 -13.29 -3.25 4.39
N ASP A 8 -12.45 -2.63 5.21
CA ASP A 8 -11.91 -3.24 6.44
C ASP A 8 -12.15 -2.26 7.62
N ARG A 9 -11.47 -2.45 8.75
CA ARG A 9 -11.60 -1.61 9.96
C ARG A 9 -11.60 -0.10 9.68
N GLY A 10 -10.79 0.36 8.72
CA GLY A 10 -10.74 1.76 8.32
C GLY A 10 -12.02 2.28 7.65
N ALA A 11 -12.63 1.46 6.79
CA ALA A 11 -13.89 1.80 6.14
C ALA A 11 -15.07 1.81 7.12
N HIS A 12 -15.12 0.84 8.05
CA HIS A 12 -16.18 0.77 9.07
C HIS A 12 -16.22 1.97 10.02
N ARG A 13 -15.09 2.66 10.20
CA ARG A 13 -15.01 3.87 11.04
C ARG A 13 -15.26 5.16 10.25
N ALA A 14 -15.37 5.10 8.94
CA ALA A 14 -15.39 6.30 8.12
C ALA A 14 -16.81 6.85 7.93
N ASP A 15 -16.97 8.16 8.10
CA ASP A 15 -18.22 8.86 7.77
C ASP A 15 -18.41 9.00 6.25
N VAL A 16 -17.30 9.01 5.50
CA VAL A 16 -17.27 9.14 4.04
C VAL A 16 -16.27 8.15 3.47
N ILE A 17 -16.71 7.40 2.47
CA ILE A 17 -15.91 6.41 1.74
C ILE A 17 -15.73 6.89 0.29
N LEU A 18 -14.48 6.91 -0.18
CA LEU A 18 -14.11 7.20 -1.55
C LEU A 18 -13.55 5.91 -2.19
N PRO A 19 -14.29 5.25 -3.10
CA PRO A 19 -13.87 3.96 -3.64
C PRO A 19 -12.67 4.13 -4.59
N GLY A 20 -11.52 3.58 -4.18
CA GLY A 20 -10.27 3.63 -4.94
C GLY A 20 -9.97 2.33 -5.69
N ALA A 21 -9.14 2.43 -6.72
CA ALA A 21 -8.63 1.28 -7.47
C ALA A 21 -7.77 0.35 -6.60
N ALA A 22 -7.83 -0.96 -6.84
CA ALA A 22 -6.82 -1.92 -6.38
C ALA A 22 -5.54 -1.82 -7.22
N TRP A 23 -4.46 -2.44 -6.75
CA TRP A 23 -3.14 -2.36 -7.42
C TRP A 23 -3.13 -2.95 -8.85
N THR A 24 -4.08 -3.82 -9.18
CA THR A 24 -4.28 -4.39 -10.53
C THR A 24 -5.11 -3.49 -11.45
N GLU A 25 -5.73 -2.43 -10.90
CA GLU A 25 -6.74 -1.61 -11.56
C GLU A 25 -6.27 -0.18 -11.86
N GLU A 26 -5.03 0.14 -11.49
CA GLU A 26 -4.40 1.42 -11.81
C GLU A 26 -2.92 1.23 -12.18
N THR A 27 -2.38 2.17 -12.95
CA THR A 27 -0.95 2.16 -13.25
C THR A 27 -0.18 2.86 -12.14
N GLY A 28 0.57 2.09 -11.34
CA GLY A 28 1.31 2.59 -10.18
C GLY A 28 2.83 2.51 -10.35
N ILE A 29 3.55 3.27 -9.51
CA ILE A 29 4.98 3.06 -9.26
C ILE A 29 5.11 2.54 -7.82
N PHE A 30 5.69 1.35 -7.66
CA PHE A 30 5.95 0.74 -6.37
C PHE A 30 7.47 0.64 -6.16
N VAL A 31 7.94 0.87 -4.95
CA VAL A 31 9.35 0.71 -4.60
C VAL A 31 9.48 -0.46 -3.64
N ASN A 32 10.31 -1.45 -3.99
CA ASN A 32 10.54 -2.62 -3.15
C ASN A 32 11.59 -2.32 -2.05
N THR A 33 11.91 -3.32 -1.22
CA THR A 33 12.79 -3.16 -0.05
C THR A 33 14.27 -2.91 -0.39
N GLU A 34 14.73 -3.25 -1.60
CA GLU A 34 16.06 -2.87 -2.10
C GLU A 34 16.07 -1.46 -2.72
N GLY A 35 14.93 -0.76 -2.74
CA GLY A 35 14.79 0.59 -3.25
C GLY A 35 14.54 0.69 -4.75
N ARG A 36 14.25 -0.43 -5.45
CA ARG A 36 13.98 -0.45 -6.89
C ARG A 36 12.56 0.03 -7.19
N PRO A 37 12.38 1.11 -7.97
CA PRO A 37 11.08 1.53 -8.48
C PRO A 37 10.63 0.62 -9.63
N GLN A 38 9.38 0.17 -9.60
CA GLN A 38 8.79 -0.73 -10.58
C GLN A 38 7.44 -0.16 -11.05
N ILE A 39 7.13 -0.35 -12.33
CA ILE A 39 5.84 0.05 -12.89
C ILE A 39 4.88 -1.13 -12.82
N ALA A 40 3.77 -0.95 -12.12
CA ALA A 40 2.60 -1.82 -12.25
C ALA A 40 1.73 -1.29 -13.39
N ASN A 41 1.41 -2.17 -14.35
CA ASN A 41 0.47 -1.85 -15.41
C ASN A 41 -0.93 -2.29 -15.03
N ARG A 42 -1.92 -1.47 -15.37
CA ARG A 42 -3.32 -1.79 -15.17
C ARG A 42 -3.73 -3.04 -15.97
N ALA A 43 -4.29 -4.03 -15.28
CA ALA A 43 -4.83 -5.25 -15.88
C ALA A 43 -6.34 -5.16 -16.17
N GLY A 44 -7.08 -4.41 -15.36
CA GLY A 44 -8.52 -4.19 -15.51
C GLY A 44 -8.93 -2.79 -15.05
N PHE A 45 -10.17 -2.39 -15.29
CA PHE A 45 -10.67 -1.11 -14.78
C PHE A 45 -11.21 -1.27 -13.35
N PRO A 46 -11.15 -0.23 -12.51
CA PRO A 46 -11.77 -0.26 -11.20
C PRO A 46 -13.28 -0.56 -11.30
N PRO A 47 -13.85 -1.38 -10.40
CA PRO A 47 -15.24 -1.80 -10.50
C PRO A 47 -16.21 -0.65 -10.16
N GLY A 48 -17.34 -0.61 -10.88
CA GLY A 48 -18.42 0.33 -10.63
C GLY A 48 -17.96 1.79 -10.70
N ASP A 49 -18.20 2.55 -9.63
CA ASP A 49 -17.83 3.96 -9.53
C ASP A 49 -16.45 4.20 -8.91
N ALA A 50 -15.65 3.16 -8.70
CA ALA A 50 -14.28 3.32 -8.27
C ALA A 50 -13.45 4.11 -9.30
N ARG A 51 -12.44 4.83 -8.83
CA ARG A 51 -11.53 5.65 -9.67
C ARG A 51 -10.09 5.40 -9.25
N GLU A 52 -9.14 5.73 -10.13
CA GLU A 52 -7.72 5.71 -9.81
C GLU A 52 -7.42 6.63 -8.60
N ASN A 53 -6.53 6.18 -7.72
CA ASN A 53 -6.35 6.80 -6.40
C ASN A 53 -5.92 8.27 -6.50
N TRP A 54 -5.07 8.61 -7.47
CA TRP A 54 -4.62 9.98 -7.69
C TRP A 54 -5.74 10.90 -8.22
N ALA A 55 -6.65 10.37 -9.05
CA ALA A 55 -7.72 11.13 -9.67
C ALA A 55 -8.76 11.55 -8.61
N ILE A 56 -9.03 10.68 -7.63
CA ILE A 56 -9.88 11.00 -6.47
C ILE A 56 -9.31 12.20 -5.71
N LEU A 57 -8.02 12.16 -5.36
CA LEU A 57 -7.35 13.24 -4.64
C LEU A 57 -7.31 14.54 -5.45
N ARG A 58 -7.06 14.44 -6.76
CA ARG A 58 -7.08 15.58 -7.66
C ARG A 58 -8.45 16.23 -7.76
N ALA A 59 -9.52 15.45 -7.88
CA ALA A 59 -10.90 15.96 -7.90
C ALA A 59 -11.26 16.61 -6.57
N LEU A 60 -10.99 15.93 -5.45
CA LEU A 60 -11.25 16.45 -4.10
C LEU A 60 -10.53 17.78 -3.87
N SER A 61 -9.28 17.90 -4.31
CA SER A 61 -8.50 19.13 -4.15
C SER A 61 -9.18 20.35 -4.82
N ALA A 62 -9.79 20.15 -5.99
CA ALA A 62 -10.53 21.21 -6.68
C ALA A 62 -11.83 21.57 -5.94
N THR A 63 -12.57 20.56 -5.45
CA THR A 63 -13.78 20.78 -4.64
C THR A 63 -13.50 21.60 -3.37
N LEU A 64 -12.31 21.43 -2.78
CA LEU A 64 -11.86 22.19 -1.61
C LEU A 64 -11.27 23.57 -1.95
N GLY A 65 -11.25 23.97 -3.23
CA GLY A 65 -10.65 25.24 -3.66
C GLY A 65 -9.11 25.26 -3.58
N GLN A 66 -8.47 24.10 -3.49
CA GLN A 66 -7.01 23.92 -3.39
C GLN A 66 -6.52 22.98 -4.49
N ALA A 67 -6.91 23.27 -5.74
CA ALA A 67 -6.66 22.39 -6.88
C ALA A 67 -5.17 22.06 -7.02
N LEU A 68 -4.85 20.76 -7.00
CA LEU A 68 -3.49 20.28 -7.25
C LEU A 68 -3.06 20.61 -8.70
N PRO A 69 -1.79 20.99 -8.94
CA PRO A 69 -1.36 21.57 -10.21
C PRO A 69 -1.01 20.52 -11.29
N PHE A 70 -1.83 19.48 -11.45
CA PHE A 70 -1.67 18.46 -12.50
C PHE A 70 -3.05 17.92 -12.92
N ASP A 71 -3.26 17.63 -14.20
CA ASP A 71 -4.52 17.08 -14.71
C ASP A 71 -4.36 15.69 -15.36
N SER A 72 -3.13 15.18 -15.41
CA SER A 72 -2.81 13.86 -15.95
C SER A 72 -1.82 13.09 -15.08
N ILE A 73 -1.83 11.75 -15.22
CA ILE A 73 -0.84 10.88 -14.56
C ILE A 73 0.60 11.20 -14.99
N HIS A 74 0.80 11.68 -16.22
CA HIS A 74 2.12 12.08 -16.72
C HIS A 74 2.65 13.33 -16.00
N GLU A 75 1.79 14.33 -15.80
CA GLU A 75 2.14 15.54 -15.04
C GLU A 75 2.37 15.23 -13.56
N LEU A 76 1.55 14.36 -12.97
CA LEU A 76 1.76 13.87 -11.61
C LEU A 76 3.14 13.20 -11.48
N ARG A 77 3.48 12.29 -12.40
CA ARG A 77 4.79 11.62 -12.42
C ARG A 77 5.93 12.62 -12.61
N ALA A 78 5.80 13.58 -13.51
CA ALA A 78 6.81 14.62 -13.71
C ALA A 78 7.07 15.39 -12.40
N LYS A 79 6.02 15.73 -11.64
CA LYS A 79 6.17 16.35 -10.32
C LYS A 79 6.78 15.42 -9.28
N MET A 80 6.35 14.14 -9.24
CA MET A 80 6.94 13.14 -8.36
C MET A 80 8.44 12.98 -8.61
N PHE A 81 8.86 12.92 -9.87
CA PHE A 81 10.27 12.76 -10.25
C PHE A 81 11.09 14.03 -9.97
N ALA A 82 10.49 15.22 -10.12
CA ALA A 82 11.14 16.47 -9.71
C ALA A 82 11.39 16.51 -8.18
N GLY A 83 10.46 15.99 -7.37
CA GLY A 83 10.63 15.92 -5.91
C GLY A 83 11.48 14.74 -5.43
N ALA A 84 11.51 13.64 -6.19
CA ALA A 84 12.19 12.40 -5.86
C ALA A 84 12.70 11.71 -7.14
N ALA A 85 13.84 12.17 -7.66
CA ALA A 85 14.39 11.72 -8.94
C ALA A 85 14.60 10.19 -9.04
N HIS A 86 14.85 9.52 -7.91
CA HIS A 86 15.03 8.07 -7.88
C HIS A 86 13.79 7.31 -8.37
N LEU A 87 12.57 7.84 -8.18
CA LEU A 87 11.34 7.20 -8.62
C LEU A 87 11.22 7.06 -10.14
N GLY A 88 11.97 7.87 -10.91
CA GLY A 88 12.03 7.79 -12.36
C GLY A 88 13.05 6.79 -12.90
N ARG A 89 13.91 6.21 -12.03
CA ARG A 89 14.92 5.21 -12.39
C ARG A 89 14.33 3.81 -12.31
N ILE A 90 13.38 3.54 -13.21
CA ILE A 90 12.63 2.27 -13.24
C ILE A 90 13.59 1.09 -13.39
N ASP A 91 13.32 0.04 -12.61
CA ASP A 91 14.08 -1.20 -12.54
C ASP A 91 15.56 -1.05 -12.14
N ALA A 92 15.98 0.11 -11.61
CA ALA A 92 17.33 0.32 -11.10
C ALA A 92 17.38 0.30 -9.57
N VAL A 93 18.37 -0.37 -9.00
CA VAL A 93 18.66 -0.33 -7.56
C VAL A 93 19.48 0.92 -7.26
N PRO A 94 19.04 1.82 -6.37
CA PRO A 94 19.84 2.96 -5.97
C PRO A 94 21.01 2.52 -5.08
N GLU A 95 22.21 3.02 -5.39
CA GLU A 95 23.32 2.98 -4.43
C GLU A 95 23.17 4.14 -3.46
N ASN A 96 23.14 3.84 -2.16
CA ASN A 96 23.04 4.83 -1.10
C ASN A 96 24.26 4.71 -0.18
N PRO A 97 24.91 5.83 0.19
CA PRO A 97 25.95 5.78 1.22
C PRO A 97 25.33 5.38 2.55
N TRP A 98 26.04 4.55 3.30
CA TRP A 98 25.63 4.24 4.66
C TRP A 98 25.70 5.52 5.52
N THR A 99 24.62 5.81 6.23
CA THR A 99 24.54 6.94 7.16
C THR A 99 24.32 6.39 8.57
N PRO A 100 25.21 6.69 9.54
CA PRO A 100 24.99 6.28 10.92
C PRO A 100 23.73 6.94 11.48
N VAL A 101 22.89 6.14 12.13
CA VAL A 101 21.75 6.64 12.89
C VAL A 101 22.17 6.94 14.33
N PRO A 102 21.66 8.01 14.96
CA PRO A 102 21.89 8.28 16.37
C PRO A 102 21.46 7.08 17.24
N SER A 103 22.28 6.70 18.21
CA SER A 103 21.89 5.71 19.21
C SER A 103 20.80 6.29 20.12
N GLY A 104 19.81 5.46 20.47
CA GLY A 104 18.79 5.78 21.47
C GLY A 104 18.78 4.75 22.60
N ASP A 105 17.96 5.01 23.62
CA ASP A 105 17.78 4.09 24.74
C ASP A 105 17.09 2.80 24.26
N ILE A 106 17.64 1.65 24.66
CA ILE A 106 17.07 0.33 24.37
C ILE A 106 16.21 -0.08 25.58
N SER A 107 14.94 -0.39 25.34
CA SER A 107 14.09 -0.95 26.39
C SER A 107 14.49 -2.40 26.69
N GLY A 108 14.24 -2.87 27.91
CA GLY A 108 14.42 -4.28 28.27
C GLY A 108 13.33 -5.22 27.71
N ALA A 109 12.58 -4.79 26.69
CA ALA A 109 11.51 -5.59 26.10
C ALA A 109 12.05 -6.53 25.02
N ASP A 110 11.44 -7.72 24.92
CA ASP A 110 11.76 -8.66 23.86
C ASP A 110 11.28 -8.18 22.49
N PHE A 111 11.94 -8.64 21.44
CA PHE A 111 11.45 -8.44 20.07
C PHE A 111 10.18 -9.24 19.82
N GLY A 112 9.09 -8.55 19.48
CA GLY A 112 7.84 -9.18 19.05
C GLY A 112 7.83 -9.49 17.55
N GLY A 113 6.95 -10.41 17.15
CA GLY A 113 6.66 -10.67 15.74
C GLY A 113 5.96 -9.46 15.10
N ALA A 114 6.53 -8.94 14.00
CA ALA A 114 5.96 -7.79 13.29
C ALA A 114 4.62 -8.10 12.60
N MET A 115 4.36 -9.38 12.30
CA MET A 115 3.11 -9.85 11.70
C MET A 115 2.59 -11.03 12.50
N GLN A 116 1.33 -10.96 12.94
CA GLN A 116 0.70 -12.05 13.68
C GLN A 116 0.20 -13.17 12.77
N ASP A 117 -0.25 -12.82 11.57
CA ASP A 117 -0.72 -13.77 10.57
C ASP A 117 -0.26 -13.34 9.19
N HIS A 118 0.60 -14.15 8.59
CA HIS A 118 1.15 -13.94 7.25
C HIS A 118 0.06 -13.87 6.17
N TYR A 119 -1.04 -14.60 6.33
CA TYR A 119 -2.12 -14.68 5.35
C TYR A 119 -3.15 -13.56 5.49
N GLN A 120 -3.05 -12.70 6.51
CA GLN A 120 -4.06 -11.68 6.82
C GLN A 120 -3.46 -10.26 6.94
N THR A 121 -2.34 -10.00 6.23
CA THR A 121 -1.51 -8.80 6.45
C THR A 121 -2.09 -7.52 5.88
N ASN A 122 -2.90 -7.58 4.83
CA ASN A 122 -3.51 -6.40 4.20
C ASN A 122 -5.00 -6.61 3.88
N PRO A 123 -5.76 -5.54 3.54
CA PRO A 123 -7.19 -5.65 3.31
C PRO A 123 -7.60 -6.60 2.17
N ILE A 124 -6.76 -6.74 1.12
CA ILE A 124 -7.04 -7.67 0.00
C ILE A 124 -6.96 -9.10 0.49
N LEU A 125 -5.90 -9.44 1.23
CA LEU A 125 -5.73 -10.77 1.81
C LEU A 125 -6.82 -11.08 2.85
N ARG A 126 -7.22 -10.08 3.66
CA ARG A 126 -8.31 -10.24 4.63
C ARG A 126 -9.68 -10.48 4.01
N ALA A 127 -9.92 -9.94 2.81
CA ALA A 127 -11.15 -10.20 2.07
C ALA A 127 -11.13 -11.55 1.31
N SER A 128 -9.97 -12.22 1.23
CA SER A 128 -9.82 -13.47 0.46
C SER A 128 -10.24 -14.69 1.27
N GLN A 129 -11.20 -15.46 0.72
CA GLN A 129 -11.62 -16.75 1.29
C GLN A 129 -10.47 -17.77 1.30
N VAL A 130 -9.63 -17.78 0.27
CA VAL A 130 -8.47 -18.68 0.17
C VAL A 130 -7.47 -18.37 1.28
N MET A 131 -7.17 -17.10 1.52
CA MET A 131 -6.24 -16.71 2.58
C MET A 131 -6.81 -16.95 3.98
N ALA A 132 -8.13 -16.84 4.15
CA ALA A 132 -8.79 -17.22 5.39
C ALA A 132 -8.65 -18.72 5.67
N GLU A 133 -8.78 -19.57 4.65
CA GLU A 133 -8.55 -21.00 4.78
C GLU A 133 -7.09 -21.33 5.12
N LEU A 134 -6.12 -20.69 4.44
CA LEU A 134 -4.71 -20.89 4.71
C LEU A 134 -4.32 -20.47 6.13
N SER A 135 -4.85 -19.37 6.64
CA SER A 135 -4.69 -18.93 8.03
C SER A 135 -5.20 -20.01 9.01
N ARG A 136 -6.41 -20.52 8.79
CA ARG A 136 -7.00 -21.59 9.63
C ARG A 136 -6.13 -22.86 9.63
N LEU A 137 -5.64 -23.29 8.46
CA LEU A 137 -4.77 -24.46 8.34
C LEU A 137 -3.40 -24.24 9.00
N ALA A 138 -2.84 -23.03 8.92
CA ALA A 138 -1.60 -22.68 9.59
C ALA A 138 -1.75 -22.70 11.12
N ALA A 139 -2.83 -22.13 11.66
CA ALA A 139 -3.13 -22.15 13.09
C ALA A 139 -3.29 -23.59 13.63
N GLY A 140 -3.94 -24.47 12.87
CA GLY A 140 -4.09 -25.88 13.24
C GLY A 140 -2.76 -26.65 13.30
N ARG A 141 -1.78 -26.31 12.47
CA ARG A 141 -0.43 -26.92 12.52
C ARG A 141 0.32 -26.54 13.80
N VAL A 142 0.25 -25.28 14.19
CA VAL A 142 0.90 -24.79 15.43
C VAL A 142 0.31 -25.48 16.66
N GLN A 143 -1.01 -25.67 16.70
CA GLN A 143 -1.67 -26.37 17.81
C GLN A 143 -1.25 -27.83 17.93
N MET A 144 -1.07 -28.54 16.82
CA MET A 144 -0.58 -29.93 16.85
C MET A 144 0.87 -30.02 17.36
N MET A 145 1.76 -29.12 16.94
CA MET A 145 3.16 -29.13 17.39
C MET A 145 3.31 -28.74 18.87
N ALA A 146 2.38 -27.96 19.44
CA ALA A 146 2.40 -27.58 20.85
C ALA A 146 1.82 -28.67 21.79
N ALA A 147 1.18 -29.70 21.23
CA ALA A 147 0.60 -30.81 21.97
C ALA A 147 1.52 -32.05 22.03
N GLU A 148 2.65 -32.02 21.32
CA GLU A 148 3.77 -33.00 21.40
C GLU A 148 4.83 -32.52 22.41
#